data_AF-B4VQF5-F1
#
_entry.id   AF-B4VQF5-F1
#
_cell.length_a   1.000
_cell.length_b   1.000
_cell.length_c   1.000
_cell.angle_alpha   90.00
_cell.angle_beta   90.00
_cell.angle_gamma   90.00
#
_symmetry.space_group_name_H-M   'P 1'
#
loop_
_entity.id
_entity.type
_entity.pdbx_description
1 polymer ?
#
loop_
_entity_poly.entity_id
_entity_poly.type
_entity_poly.pdbx_seq_one_letter_code
_entity_poly.pdbx_strand_id
1 'polypeptide(L)' 'MLVRYHPQVELSKFIANLKTVSSRLIRKEFGDHFSQVYRKPVLWTGSYFVASCGGVTIEQIKKYVEQQATPEL' A
#
# COMPACT_ATOMS: atom_id res chain seq x y z
N MET A 1 -0.61 -7.57 -0.48
CA MET A 1 -0.93 -7.83 -1.91
C MET A 1 0.09 -8.84 -2.44
N LEU A 2 -0.33 -9.85 -3.20
CA LEU A 2 0.57 -10.75 -3.92
C LEU A 2 0.53 -10.39 -5.40
N VAL A 3 1.69 -10.18 -6.03
CA VAL A 3 1.78 -9.70 -7.41
C VAL A 3 2.80 -10.53 -8.18
N ARG A 4 2.40 -11.01 -9.36
CA ARG A 4 3.30 -11.57 -10.36
C ARG A 4 3.59 -10.48 -11.41
N TYR A 5 4.86 -10.20 -11.66
CA TYR A 5 5.29 -9.15 -12.57
C TYR A 5 6.48 -9.62 -13.40
N HIS A 6 6.73 -8.96 -14.54
CA HIS A 6 7.88 -9.25 -15.38
C HIS A 6 9.17 -8.71 -14.72
N PRO A 7 10.30 -9.45 -14.71
CA PRO A 7 11.51 -9.03 -13.99
C PRO A 7 12.09 -7.66 -14.39
N GLN A 8 11.80 -7.20 -15.62
CA GLN A 8 12.21 -5.88 -16.10
C GLN A 8 11.39 -4.73 -15.51
N VAL A 9 10.28 -5.01 -14.82
CA VAL A 9 9.47 -3.98 -14.18
C VAL A 9 10.15 -3.53 -12.90
N GLU A 10 10.35 -2.23 -12.80
CA GLU A 10 10.93 -1.62 -11.63
C GLU A 10 9.85 -1.50 -10.52
N LEU A 11 10.05 -2.26 -9.45
CA LEU A 11 9.08 -2.45 -8.35
C LEU A 11 8.70 -1.14 -7.67
N SER A 12 9.63 -0.20 -7.51
CA SER A 12 9.35 1.06 -6.82
C SER A 12 8.40 1.94 -7.64
N LYS A 13 8.60 2.01 -8.97
CA LYS A 13 7.67 2.66 -9.91
C LYS A 13 6.31 1.98 -9.92
N PHE A 14 6.27 0.65 -9.92
CA PHE A 14 5.01 -0.08 -9.87
C PHE A 14 4.19 0.27 -8.61
N ILE A 15 4.84 0.25 -7.44
CA ILE A 15 4.17 0.55 -6.17
C ILE A 15 3.79 2.02 -6.06
N ALA A 16 4.66 2.93 -6.51
CA ALA A 16 4.36 4.36 -6.55
C ALA A 16 3.13 4.64 -7.42
N ASN A 17 3.07 4.04 -8.62
CA ASN A 17 1.92 4.17 -9.51
C ASN A 17 0.66 3.58 -8.87
N LEU A 18 0.74 2.39 -8.26
CA LEU A 18 -0.38 1.76 -7.58
C LEU A 18 -0.94 2.66 -6.46
N LYS A 19 -0.08 3.20 -5.60
CA LYS A 19 -0.48 4.13 -4.53
C LYS A 19 -1.13 5.39 -5.08
N THR A 20 -0.53 6.01 -6.10
CA THR A 20 -1.04 7.24 -6.69
C THR A 20 -2.39 7.03 -7.38
N VAL A 21 -2.50 6.00 -8.22
CA VAL A 21 -3.73 5.71 -8.96
C VAL A 21 -4.85 5.30 -8.02
N SER A 22 -4.58 4.41 -7.06
CA SER A 22 -5.58 4.02 -6.05
C SER A 22 -6.05 5.22 -5.23
N SER A 23 -5.14 6.08 -4.76
CA SER A 23 -5.53 7.28 -4.02
C SER A 23 -6.42 8.21 -4.84
N ARG A 24 -6.13 8.36 -6.14
CA ARG A 24 -6.94 9.20 -7.04
C ARG A 24 -8.31 8.59 -7.31
N LEU A 25 -8.37 7.29 -7.58
CA LEU A 25 -9.62 6.59 -7.88
C LEU A 25 -10.56 6.55 -6.66
N ILE A 26 -10.03 6.24 -5.47
CA ILE A 26 -10.82 6.22 -4.23
C ILE A 26 -11.45 7.60 -3.97
N ARG A 27 -10.66 8.68 -4.10
CA ARG A 27 -11.17 10.04 -3.93
C ARG A 27 -12.18 10.44 -5.02
N LYS A 28 -12.03 9.91 -6.24
CA LYS A 28 -12.95 10.18 -7.35
C LYS A 28 -14.28 9.45 -7.18
N GLU A 29 -14.25 8.17 -6.80
CA GLU A 29 -15.44 7.32 -6.73
C GLU A 29 -16.21 7.50 -5.42
N PHE A 30 -15.51 7.81 -4.33
CA PHE A 30 -16.10 7.88 -2.99
C PHE A 30 -15.93 9.25 -2.31
N GLY A 31 -15.57 10.30 -3.05
CA GLY A 31 -15.17 11.61 -2.49
C GLY A 31 -16.11 12.18 -1.43
N ASP A 32 -17.42 12.11 -1.65
CA ASP A 32 -18.43 12.67 -0.74
C ASP A 32 -18.44 11.95 0.62
N HIS A 33 -18.37 10.61 0.62
CA HIS A 33 -18.32 9.82 1.85
C HIS A 33 -16.91 9.82 2.46
N PHE A 34 -15.90 9.71 1.61
CA PHE A 34 -14.50 9.62 2.00
C PHE A 34 -14.03 10.88 2.72
N SER A 35 -14.46 12.06 2.29
CA SER A 35 -14.11 13.35 2.93
C SER A 35 -14.70 13.53 4.34
N GLN A 36 -15.81 12.85 4.64
CA GLN A 36 -16.43 12.87 5.97
C GLN A 36 -15.65 12.03 6.98
N VAL A 37 -15.11 10.89 6.52
CA VAL A 37 -14.40 9.91 7.36
C VAL A 37 -12.90 10.16 7.40
N TYR A 38 -12.31 10.71 6.33
CA TYR A 38 -10.86 10.83 6.19
C TYR A 38 -10.45 12.19 5.58
N ARG A 39 -9.84 13.04 6.42
CA ARG A 39 -9.46 14.42 6.06
C ARG A 39 -7.98 14.63 5.74
N LYS A 40 -7.13 13.60 5.89
CA LYS A 40 -5.69 13.76 5.61
C LYS A 40 -5.46 13.97 4.11
N PRO A 41 -4.46 14.81 3.73
CA PRO A 41 -4.17 15.10 2.33
C PRO A 41 -3.59 13.89 1.58
N VAL A 42 -2.90 12.99 2.30
CA VAL A 42 -2.31 11.76 1.75
C VAL A 42 -3.09 10.54 2.22
N LEU A 43 -3.38 9.61 1.30
CA LEU A 43 -4.04 8.35 1.62
C LEU A 43 -3.04 7.29 2.10
N TRP A 44 -1.91 7.20 1.40
CA TRP A 44 -0.87 6.21 1.66
C TRP A 44 0.35 6.87 2.29
N THR A 45 1.03 6.16 3.19
CA THR A 45 2.35 6.58 3.67
C THR A 45 3.37 6.48 2.52
N GLY A 46 4.48 7.23 2.61
CA GLY A 46 5.56 7.13 1.63
C GLY A 46 6.22 5.74 1.61
N SER A 47 6.28 5.10 2.78
CA SER A 47 6.94 3.81 2.97
C SER A 47 6.16 2.65 2.37
N TYR A 48 6.86 1.65 1.83
CA TYR A 48 6.29 0.40 1.38
C TYR A 48 7.25 -0.75 1.69
N PHE A 49 6.72 -1.97 1.71
CA PHE A 49 7.51 -3.18 1.89
C PHE A 49 7.18 -4.21 0.85
N VAL A 50 8.23 -4.87 0.38
CA VAL A 50 8.17 -5.93 -0.62
C VAL A 50 9.05 -7.05 -0.13
N ALA A 51 8.49 -8.24 -0.13
CA ALA A 51 9.23 -9.47 0.07
C ALA A 51 8.91 -10.41 -1.11
N SER A 52 9.93 -11.11 -1.61
CA SER A 52 9.73 -12.15 -2.62
C SER A 52 9.05 -13.35 -1.99
N CYS A 53 7.98 -13.87 -2.58
CA CYS A 53 7.29 -15.06 -2.07
C CYS A 53 7.99 -16.39 -2.43
N GLY A 54 9.26 -16.35 -2.88
CA GLY A 54 10.10 -17.53 -2.97
C GLY A 54 10.58 -17.93 -1.57
N GLY A 55 9.82 -18.81 -0.89
CA GLY A 55 10.18 -19.35 0.43
C GLY A 55 9.78 -18.50 1.64
N VAL A 56 9.04 -17.40 1.47
CA VAL A 56 8.56 -16.57 2.58
C VAL A 56 7.33 -17.19 3.22
N THR A 57 7.42 -17.56 4.51
CA THR A 57 6.31 -18.14 5.27
C THR A 57 5.35 -17.06 5.76
N ILE A 58 4.10 -17.44 6.02
CA ILE A 58 3.04 -16.56 6.53
C ILE A 58 3.48 -15.85 7.83
N GLU A 59 4.33 -16.48 8.67
CA GLU A 59 4.85 -15.84 9.89
C GLU A 59 5.68 -14.58 9.64
N GLN A 60 6.43 -14.52 8.54
CA GLN A 60 7.25 -13.35 8.21
C GLN A 60 6.38 -12.15 7.83
N ILE A 61 5.28 -12.39 7.12
CA ILE A 61 4.30 -11.36 6.78
C ILE A 61 3.62 -10.86 8.06
N LYS A 62 3.25 -11.77 8.97
CA LYS A 62 2.62 -11.41 10.24
C LYS A 62 3.53 -10.52 11.11
N LYS A 63 4.81 -10.90 11.28
CA LYS A 63 5.79 -10.09 12.01
C LYS A 63 5.98 -8.70 11.41
N TYR A 64 5.97 -8.59 10.07
CA TYR A 64 6.09 -7.28 9.42
C TYR A 64 4.90 -6.35 9.72
N VAL A 65 3.67 -6.89 9.67
CA VAL A 65 2.46 -6.13 9.98
C VAL A 65 2.45 -5.69 11.44
N GLU A 66 2.87 -6.56 12.36
CA GLU A 66 2.97 -6.26 13.80
C GLU A 66 4.06 -5.20 14.11
N GLN A 67 5.12 -5.12 13.31
CA GLN A 67 6.20 -4.16 13.47
C GLN A 67 5.92 -2.79 12.84
N GLN A 68 4.91 -2.66 11.98
CA GLN A 68 4.47 -1.34 11.55
C GLN A 68 3.75 -0.65 12.72
N ALA A 69 4.40 0.35 13.30
CA ALA A 69 3.79 1.19 14.32
C ALA A 69 2.47 1.77 13.78
N THR A 70 1.37 1.38 14.42
CA THR A 70 0.06 1.99 14.21
C THR A 70 0.20 3.46 14.63
N PRO A 71 -0.03 4.44 13.74
CA PRO A 71 -0.06 5.83 14.19
C PRO A 71 -1.17 5.97 15.23
N GLU A 72 -0.81 6.44 16.42
CA GLU A 72 -1.78 6.72 17.49
C GLU A 72 -2.85 7.70 16.96
N LEU A 73 -4.10 7.38 17.27
CA LEU A 73 -5.30 8.12 16.87
C LEU A 73 -5.37 9.50 17.52
#